data_AF-A0A2U0TSV5-F1
#
_entry.id   AF-A0A2U0TSV5-F1
#
_cell.length_a   1.000
_cell.length_b   1.000
_cell.length_c   1.000
_cell.angle_alpha   90.00
_cell.angle_beta   90.00
_cell.angle_gamma   90.00
#
_symmetry.space_group_name_H-M   'P 1'
#
loop_
_entity.id
_entity.type
_entity.pdbx_description
1 polymer ?
#
loop_
_entity_poly.entity_id
_entity_poly.type
_entity_poly.pdbx_seq_one_letter_code
_entity_poly.pdbx_strand_id
1 'polypeptide(L)'
;MSRKIKLIWDFRGPASAKTAEHHEIHLKEYITIEKLPINITGFQILDEMYAVAYMVVTDENMIQVRDALKPHRGEIYAESQKS
;
A
#
# COMPACT_ATOMS: atom_id res chain seq x y z
N MET A 1 11.15 18.52 1.13
CA MET A 1 10.89 17.12 1.53
C MET A 1 9.62 16.67 0.82
N SER A 2 9.69 15.67 -0.05
CA SER A 2 8.52 15.10 -0.71
C SER A 2 7.66 14.40 0.34
N ARG A 3 6.34 14.67 0.34
CA ARG A 3 5.43 14.06 1.32
C ARG A 3 5.23 12.60 0.96
N LYS A 4 5.33 11.72 1.97
CA LYS A 4 5.02 10.30 1.79
C LYS A 4 3.54 10.07 2.05
N ILE A 5 2.90 9.31 1.16
CA ILE A 5 1.47 9.00 1.20
C ILE A 5 1.33 7.48 1.20
N LYS A 6 0.64 6.95 2.20
CA LYS A 6 0.29 5.54 2.31
C LYS A 6 -1.02 5.30 1.57
N LEU A 7 -0.96 4.60 0.44
CA LEU A 7 -2.12 4.12 -0.30
C LEU A 7 -2.54 2.76 0.26
N ILE A 8 -3.84 2.57 0.50
CA ILE A 8 -4.38 1.45 1.28
C ILE A 8 -5.52 0.77 0.52
N TRP A 9 -5.48 -0.56 0.50
CA TRP A 9 -6.55 -1.42 0.01
C TRP A 9 -7.12 -2.24 1.16
N ASP A 10 -8.36 -1.93 1.50
CA ASP A 10 -9.16 -2.67 2.47
C ASP A 10 -9.76 -3.97 1.92
N PHE A 11 -9.54 -5.08 2.63
CA PHE A 11 -10.14 -6.38 2.34
C PHE A 11 -10.95 -6.86 3.55
N ARG A 12 -12.21 -7.26 3.33
CA ARG A 12 -13.13 -7.70 4.38
C ARG A 12 -13.57 -9.15 4.16
N GLY A 13 -13.87 -9.83 5.25
CA GLY A 13 -14.35 -11.22 5.27
C GLY A 13 -13.27 -12.24 5.66
N PRO A 14 -13.64 -13.53 5.70
CA PRO A 14 -12.80 -14.60 6.25
C PRO A 14 -11.52 -14.88 5.44
N ALA A 15 -11.47 -14.44 4.18
CA ALA A 15 -10.29 -14.57 3.33
C ALA A 15 -9.43 -13.29 3.30
N SER A 16 -9.81 -12.25 4.05
CA SER A 16 -9.18 -10.92 3.97
C SER A 16 -7.66 -10.96 4.12
N ALA A 17 -7.15 -11.72 5.10
CA ALA A 17 -5.72 -11.88 5.33
C ALA A 17 -4.97 -12.42 4.10
N LYS A 18 -5.44 -13.53 3.52
CA LYS A 18 -4.83 -14.14 2.33
C LYS A 18 -4.94 -13.22 1.11
N THR A 19 -6.04 -12.50 0.96
CA THR A 19 -6.21 -11.52 -0.12
C THR A 19 -5.23 -10.36 0.04
N ALA A 20 -5.06 -9.82 1.24
CA ALA A 20 -4.12 -8.74 1.50
C ALA A 20 -2.66 -9.17 1.24
N GLU A 21 -2.29 -10.37 1.69
CA GLU A 21 -0.98 -10.96 1.44
C GLU A 21 -0.71 -11.13 -0.07
N HIS A 22 -1.66 -11.71 -0.81
CA HIS A 22 -1.49 -11.88 -2.26
C HIS A 22 -1.46 -10.53 -2.99
N HIS A 23 -2.26 -9.57 -2.55
CA HIS A 23 -2.26 -8.23 -3.15
C HIS A 23 -0.91 -7.52 -2.97
N GLU A 24 -0.23 -7.71 -1.85
CA GLU A 24 1.12 -7.17 -1.58
C GLU A 24 2.16 -7.66 -2.59
N ILE A 25 2.06 -8.92 -3.01
CA ILE A 25 2.90 -9.50 -4.07
C ILE A 25 2.70 -8.74 -5.38
N HIS A 26 1.44 -8.51 -5.78
CA HIS A 26 1.14 -7.74 -6.99
C HIS A 26 1.63 -6.29 -6.90
N LEU A 27 1.59 -5.66 -5.73
CA LEU A 27 2.17 -4.33 -5.53
C LEU A 27 3.69 -4.35 -5.77
N LYS A 28 4.40 -5.35 -5.27
CA LYS A 28 5.85 -5.53 -5.51
C LYS A 28 6.17 -5.75 -7.00
N GLU A 29 5.37 -6.56 -7.68
CA GLU A 29 5.49 -6.79 -9.12
C GLU A 29 5.30 -5.48 -9.90
N TYR A 30 4.25 -4.72 -9.58
CA TYR A 30 3.98 -3.43 -10.20
C TYR A 30 5.13 -2.44 -10.00
N ILE A 31 5.66 -2.32 -8.77
CA ILE A 31 6.82 -1.47 -8.47
C ILE A 31 8.02 -1.86 -9.35
N THR A 32 8.25 -3.16 -9.55
CA THR A 32 9.37 -3.67 -10.35
C THR A 32 9.17 -3.39 -11.84
N ILE A 33 7.97 -3.64 -12.36
CA ILE A 33 7.62 -3.42 -13.78
C ILE A 33 7.73 -1.94 -14.15
N GLU A 34 7.15 -1.08 -13.32
CA GLU A 34 7.13 0.37 -13.53
C GLU A 34 8.44 1.06 -13.10
N LYS A 35 9.38 0.30 -12.52
CA LYS A 35 10.68 0.77 -12.01
C LYS A 35 10.53 1.94 -11.04
N LEU A 36 9.51 1.88 -10.19
CA LEU A 36 9.24 2.93 -9.23
C LEU A 36 10.26 2.89 -8.09
N PRO A 37 10.77 4.04 -7.61
CA PRO A 37 11.70 4.11 -6.49
C PRO A 37 10.98 3.92 -5.13
N ILE A 38 10.10 2.93 -5.04
CA ILE A 38 9.25 2.65 -3.89
C ILE A 38 9.81 1.42 -3.16
N ASN A 39 10.15 1.60 -1.90
CA ASN A 39 10.73 0.53 -1.07
C ASN A 39 9.87 0.15 0.13
N ILE A 40 8.68 0.76 0.28
CA ILE A 40 7.80 0.57 1.42
C ILE A 40 6.45 0.07 0.92
N THR A 41 6.22 -1.22 1.08
CA THR A 41 4.97 -1.92 0.80
C THR A 41 4.77 -3.00 1.87
N GLY A 42 3.54 -3.47 2.03
CA GLY A 42 3.24 -4.50 3.01
C GLY A 42 1.76 -4.81 3.11
N PHE A 43 1.43 -5.74 3.99
CA PHE A 43 0.06 -6.00 4.41
C PHE A 43 -0.02 -6.08 5.94
N GLN A 44 -1.20 -5.83 6.47
CA GLN A 44 -1.50 -5.91 7.90
C GLN A 44 -2.83 -6.60 8.09
N ILE A 45 -2.86 -7.62 8.94
CA ILE A 45 -4.09 -8.22 9.43
C ILE A 45 -4.51 -7.40 10.65
N LEU A 46 -5.65 -6.72 10.54
CA LEU A 46 -6.19 -5.87 11.60
C LEU A 46 -7.12 -6.67 12.51
N ASP A 47 -7.85 -7.63 11.93
CA ASP A 47 -8.77 -8.54 12.60
C ASP A 47 -8.96 -9.82 11.76
N GLU A 48 -9.62 -10.85 12.28
CA GLU A 48 -9.94 -12.11 11.56
C GLU A 48 -10.73 -11.86 10.27
N MET A 49 -11.58 -10.83 10.26
CA MET A 49 -12.41 -10.45 9.10
C MET A 49 -11.93 -9.18 8.39
N TYR A 50 -10.76 -8.66 8.71
CA TYR A 50 -10.27 -7.41 8.12
C TYR A 50 -8.75 -7.38 8.02
N ALA A 51 -8.27 -7.23 6.78
CA ALA A 51 -6.86 -7.00 6.50
C ALA A 51 -6.72 -5.90 5.46
N VAL A 52 -5.54 -5.29 5.42
CA VAL A 52 -5.19 -4.25 4.46
C VAL A 52 -3.89 -4.58 3.77
N ALA A 53 -3.78 -4.27 2.48
CA ALA A 53 -2.49 -4.10 1.82
C ALA A 53 -2.20 -2.62 1.67
N TYR A 54 -0.93 -2.24 1.64
CA TYR A 54 -0.53 -0.85 1.49
C TYR A 54 0.79 -0.69 0.75
N MET A 55 0.95 0.48 0.16
CA MET A 55 2.18 0.95 -0.46
C MET A 55 2.37 2.42 -0.09
N VAL A 56 3.59 2.82 0.21
CA VAL A 56 3.92 4.21 0.51
C VAL A 56 4.66 4.84 -0.65
N VAL A 57 4.07 5.86 -1.23
CA VAL A 57 4.57 6.59 -2.40
C VAL A 57 4.98 8.01 -2.02
N THR A 58 5.83 8.64 -2.83
CA THR A 58 6.03 10.10 -2.79
C THR A 58 4.86 10.81 -3.49
N ASP A 59 4.71 12.12 -3.27
CA ASP A 59 3.68 12.90 -3.95
C ASP A 59 3.84 12.87 -5.48
N GLU A 60 5.08 12.81 -5.96
CA GLU A 60 5.45 12.72 -7.38
C GLU A 60 4.88 11.47 -8.06
N ASN A 61 4.90 10.31 -7.38
CA ASN A 61 4.35 9.07 -7.93
C ASN A 61 2.90 8.82 -7.54
N MET A 62 2.32 9.64 -6.64
CA MET A 62 1.00 9.37 -6.08
C MET A 62 -0.11 9.34 -7.14
N ILE A 63 -0.13 10.30 -8.05
CA ILE A 63 -1.19 10.39 -9.08
C ILE A 63 -1.13 9.18 -10.02
N GLN A 64 0.06 8.84 -10.53
CA GLN A 64 0.26 7.68 -11.42
C GLN A 64 -0.23 6.38 -10.76
N VAL A 65 0.24 6.13 -9.54
CA VAL A 65 -0.08 4.89 -8.81
C VAL A 65 -1.56 4.84 -8.43
N ARG A 66 -2.14 5.96 -7.98
CA ARG A 66 -3.56 6.07 -7.66
C ARG A 66 -4.44 5.75 -8.87
N ASP A 67 -4.13 6.36 -10.02
CA ASP A 67 -4.98 6.23 -11.21
C ASP A 67 -4.88 4.83 -11.82
N ALA A 68 -3.70 4.20 -11.74
CA ALA A 68 -3.48 2.83 -12.20
C ALA A 68 -4.11 1.77 -11.29
N LEU A 69 -3.92 1.87 -9.97
CA LEU A 69 -4.24 0.79 -9.02
C LEU A 69 -5.50 1.04 -8.17
N LYS A 70 -6.02 2.27 -8.18
CA LYS A 70 -7.29 2.65 -7.53
C LYS A 70 -7.39 2.19 -6.06
N PRO A 71 -6.51 2.67 -5.17
CA PRO A 71 -6.61 2.37 -3.74
C PRO A 71 -7.94 2.83 -3.15
N HIS A 72 -8.40 2.15 -2.09
CA HIS A 72 -9.62 2.52 -1.38
C HIS A 72 -9.47 3.83 -0.61
N ARG A 73 -8.29 4.06 -0.02
CA ARG A 73 -7.96 5.33 0.65
C ARG A 73 -6.46 5.65 0.61
N GLY A 74 -6.14 6.91 0.89
CA GLY A 74 -4.78 7.41 1.06
C GLY A 74 -4.64 8.19 2.35
N GLU A 75 -3.53 7.98 3.07
CA GLU A 75 -3.24 8.64 4.35
C GLU A 75 -1.82 9.23 4.32
N ILE A 76 -1.57 10.28 5.09
CA ILE A 76 -0.21 10.81 5.22
C ILE A 76 0.63 9.79 5.98
N TYR A 77 1.73 9.36 5.38
CA TYR A 77 2.68 8.47 6.03
C TYR A 77 3.62 9.29 6.92
N ALA A 78 3.29 9.36 8.21
CA ALA A 78 4.21 9.84 9.21
C ALA A 78 5.19 8.71 9.54
N GLU A 79 6.45 8.87 9.12
CA GLU A 79 7.50 7.95 9.54
C GLU A 79 7.73 8.16 11.04
N SER A 80 7.17 7.27 11.87
CA SER A 80 7.44 7.28 13.29
C SER A 80 8.93 7.05 13.45
N GLN A 81 9.69 8.12 13.71
CA GLN A 81 11.07 8.06 14.14
C GLN A 81 11.06 7.25 15.43
N LYS A 82 11.32 5.95 15.35
CA LYS A 82 11.73 5.18 16.53
C LYS A 82 13.09 5.74 16.91
N SER A 83 13.07 6.68 17.85
CA SER A 83 14.24 7.15 18.57
C SER A 83 14.83 6.04 19.43
#